data_AF-A0A834E2B8-F1
#
_entry.id   AF-A0A834E2B8-F1
#
_cell.length_a   1.000
_cell.length_b   1.000
_cell.length_c   1.000
_cell.angle_alpha   90.00
_cell.angle_beta   90.00
_cell.angle_gamma   90.00
#
_symmetry.space_group_name_H-M   'P 1'
#
loop_
_entity.id
_entity.type
_entity.pdbx_description
1 polymer ?
#
loop_
_entity_poly.entity_id
_entity_poly.type
_entity_poly.pdbx_seq_one_letter_code
_entity_poly.pdbx_strand_id
1 'polypeptide(L)'
;MSLILFACVVRVRDGLPLSASTDFYHSQEFLESRRRLKTLALRLAQHPGRGSARGRDFSIHFSSSGDVACMAICSHRCPAAMAFCFLETVWWEFTASFDATRVGLASRPYAFLEFDSVIQKVKWHFNCVSPAQMKSSLEKVQEELELQPPAVLTLEDMDAANGVMNGHARVYSEPAPNVRMEPVTALGVLSLVLNIMCAALNLVRGVHLAEHSLQVAHEEIGNILAFLIPFVACIFQVGETGSGCVG
;
A
#
# COMPACT_ATOMS: atom_id res chain seq x y z
N MET A 1 23.65 -1.95 6.08
CA MET A 1 22.36 -1.34 6.48
C MET A 1 21.86 -0.51 5.31
N SER A 2 20.60 -0.69 4.90
CA SER A 2 20.01 0.08 3.79
C SER A 2 19.89 1.56 4.16
N LEU A 3 20.29 2.44 3.25
CA LEU A 3 20.19 3.90 3.39
C LEU A 3 18.85 4.41 2.86
N ILE A 4 18.37 3.83 1.76
CA ILE A 4 17.08 4.13 1.13
C ILE A 4 16.11 3.01 1.50
N LEU A 5 15.00 3.35 2.16
CA LEU A 5 14.10 2.38 2.79
C LEU A 5 12.80 2.22 2.01
N PHE A 6 12.27 3.31 1.46
CA PHE A 6 11.03 3.32 0.69
C PHE A 6 11.11 4.38 -0.40
N ALA A 7 10.46 4.11 -1.52
CA ALA A 7 10.32 5.07 -2.60
C ALA A 7 8.94 4.96 -3.26
N CYS A 8 8.44 6.08 -3.77
CA CYS A 8 7.24 6.09 -4.57
C CYS A 8 7.28 7.15 -5.65
N VAL A 9 6.50 6.90 -6.69
CA VAL A 9 6.23 7.83 -7.78
C VAL A 9 4.80 8.33 -7.62
N VAL A 10 4.61 9.64 -7.66
CA VAL A 10 3.31 10.30 -7.48
C VAL A 10 3.07 11.32 -8.57
N ARG A 11 1.82 11.61 -8.87
CA ARG A 11 1.44 12.71 -9.76
C ARG A 11 1.44 14.02 -8.97
N VAL A 12 2.09 15.05 -9.52
CA VAL A 12 2.33 16.33 -8.82
C VAL A 12 1.02 17.07 -8.52
N ARG A 13 0.08 17.07 -9.47
CA ARG A 13 -1.17 17.85 -9.39
C ARG A 13 -2.03 17.52 -8.17
N ASP A 14 -2.15 16.24 -7.85
CA ASP A 14 -3.10 15.74 -6.85
C ASP A 14 -2.48 14.76 -5.85
N GLY A 15 -1.18 14.50 -5.94
CA GLY A 15 -0.49 13.53 -5.08
C GLY A 15 -0.91 12.09 -5.29
N LEU A 16 -1.58 11.76 -6.41
CA LEU A 16 -2.03 10.41 -6.71
C LEU A 16 -0.82 9.46 -6.75
N PRO A 17 -0.75 8.41 -5.91
CA PRO A 17 0.34 7.46 -5.98
C PRO A 17 0.23 6.67 -7.28
N LEU A 18 1.29 6.68 -8.09
CA LEU A 18 1.37 5.99 -9.38
C LEU A 18 2.01 4.61 -9.19
N SER A 19 3.09 4.55 -8.42
CA SER A 19 3.78 3.31 -8.05
C SER A 19 4.56 3.51 -6.75
N ALA A 20 4.90 2.42 -6.06
CA ALA A 20 5.73 2.46 -4.85
C ALA A 20 6.46 1.15 -4.62
N SER A 21 7.56 1.23 -3.87
CA SER A 21 8.27 0.05 -3.43
C SER A 21 7.47 -0.74 -2.38
N THR A 22 7.39 -2.05 -2.56
CA THR A 22 6.86 -2.96 -1.54
C THR A 22 7.93 -3.21 -0.47
N ASP A 23 7.78 -2.57 0.70
CA ASP A 23 8.72 -2.68 1.81
C ASP A 23 8.00 -2.98 3.13
N PHE A 24 8.55 -3.93 3.89
CA PHE A 24 8.03 -4.33 5.20
C PHE A 24 8.91 -3.73 6.31
N TYR A 25 8.59 -2.48 6.68
CA TYR A 25 9.15 -1.83 7.87
C TYR A 25 8.03 -1.56 8.88
N HIS A 26 8.17 -2.09 10.09
CA HIS A 26 7.16 -2.03 11.14
C HIS A 26 7.49 -1.05 12.27
N SER A 27 8.60 -0.30 12.19
CA SER A 27 8.89 0.72 13.20
C SER A 27 7.86 1.84 13.16
N GLN A 28 7.43 2.29 14.33
CA GLN A 28 6.45 3.37 14.45
C GLN A 28 6.91 4.65 13.74
N GLU A 29 8.18 5.03 13.94
CA GLU A 29 8.83 6.17 13.29
C GLU A 29 8.76 6.11 11.75
N PHE A 30 8.89 4.91 11.17
CA PHE A 30 8.79 4.73 9.73
C PHE A 30 7.34 4.89 9.25
N LEU A 31 6.37 4.34 9.98
CA LEU A 31 4.95 4.51 9.67
C LEU A 31 4.52 5.97 9.75
N GLU A 32 5.04 6.72 10.73
CA GLU A 32 4.84 8.17 10.84
C GLU A 32 5.47 8.91 9.66
N SER A 33 6.71 8.57 9.29
CA SER A 33 7.38 9.13 8.11
C SER A 33 6.59 8.86 6.83
N ARG A 34 5.98 7.67 6.70
CA ARG A 34 5.11 7.31 5.57
C ARG A 34 3.81 8.12 5.55
N ARG A 35 3.21 8.44 6.70
CA ARG A 35 2.04 9.34 6.79
C ARG A 35 2.41 10.77 6.39
N ARG A 36 3.56 11.27 6.86
CA ARG A 36 4.10 12.58 6.49
C ARG A 36 4.36 12.65 4.98
N LEU A 37 5.00 11.62 4.42
CA LEU A 37 5.23 11.53 2.97
C LEU A 37 3.93 11.63 2.17
N LYS A 38 2.88 10.90 2.57
CA LYS A 38 1.56 10.98 1.90
C LYS A 38 0.97 12.39 1.95
N THR A 39 1.07 13.05 3.10
CA THR A 39 0.57 14.42 3.28
C THR A 39 1.35 15.42 2.42
N LEU A 40 2.66 15.22 2.29
CA LEU A 40 3.53 16.01 1.42
C LEU A 40 3.18 15.79 -0.05
N ALA A 41 2.93 14.54 -0.47
CA ALA A 41 2.56 14.20 -1.84
C ALA A 41 1.35 15.02 -2.34
N LEU A 42 0.34 15.20 -1.48
CA LEU A 42 -0.88 15.99 -1.78
C LEU A 42 -0.61 17.49 -1.99
N ARG A 43 0.53 18.00 -1.53
CA ARG A 43 0.90 19.42 -1.58
C ARG A 43 2.09 19.71 -2.48
N LEU A 44 2.58 18.73 -3.24
CA LEU A 44 3.77 18.90 -4.09
C LEU A 44 3.67 20.05 -5.08
N ALA A 45 2.48 20.31 -5.63
CA ALA A 45 2.26 21.44 -6.54
C ALA A 45 2.50 22.82 -5.89
N GLN A 46 2.50 22.90 -4.54
CA GLN A 46 2.75 24.14 -3.78
C GLN A 46 4.22 24.27 -3.36
N HIS A 47 5.02 23.23 -3.58
CA HIS A 47 6.43 23.17 -3.20
C HIS A 47 7.33 23.30 -4.44
N PRO A 48 8.59 23.74 -4.27
CA PRO A 48 9.52 23.83 -5.38
C PRO A 48 9.87 22.45 -5.94
N GLY A 49 10.56 22.43 -7.09
CA GLY A 49 10.94 21.21 -7.81
C GLY A 49 11.69 20.16 -6.98
N ARG A 50 12.38 20.55 -5.90
CA ARG A 50 13.13 19.65 -5.04
C ARG A 50 13.02 20.09 -3.58
N GLY A 51 12.96 19.11 -2.68
CA GLY A 51 12.94 19.41 -1.25
C GLY A 51 13.26 18.22 -0.37
N SER A 52 13.53 18.53 0.91
CA SER A 52 13.86 17.56 1.95
C SER A 52 13.17 17.95 3.26
N ALA A 53 12.53 16.97 3.89
CA ALA A 53 11.98 17.09 5.23
C ALA A 53 12.76 16.17 6.17
N ARG A 54 13.47 16.73 7.15
CA ARG A 54 14.31 15.96 8.06
C ARG A 54 13.51 15.58 9.32
N GLY A 55 13.39 14.28 9.57
CA GLY A 55 12.91 13.73 10.84
C GLY A 55 14.05 13.32 11.76
N ARG A 56 13.73 12.61 12.84
CA ARG A 56 14.72 12.13 13.83
C ARG A 56 15.56 10.99 13.25
N ASP A 57 14.90 9.90 12.86
CA ASP A 57 15.58 8.70 12.38
C ASP A 57 15.58 8.58 10.85
N PHE A 58 14.61 9.24 10.22
CA PHE A 58 14.37 9.21 8.79
C PHE A 58 14.26 10.60 8.18
N SER A 59 14.67 10.73 6.93
CA SER A 59 14.46 11.92 6.10
C SER A 59 13.59 11.58 4.90
N ILE A 60 12.73 12.51 4.51
CA ILE A 60 11.93 12.43 3.29
C ILE A 60 12.58 13.34 2.26
N HIS A 61 12.83 12.82 1.07
CA HIS A 61 13.34 13.59 -0.06
C HIS A 61 12.34 13.49 -1.21
N PHE A 62 12.16 14.58 -1.96
CA PHE A 62 11.33 14.56 -3.17
C PHE A 62 11.96 15.39 -4.28
N SER A 63 11.70 14.98 -5.51
CA SER A 63 12.07 15.68 -6.74
C SER A 63 10.90 15.58 -7.72
N SER A 64 10.38 16.72 -8.16
CA SER A 64 9.32 16.87 -9.14
C SER A 64 9.87 17.43 -10.45
N SER A 65 9.45 16.82 -11.55
CA SER A 65 9.76 17.27 -12.91
C SER A 65 8.56 16.99 -13.81
N GLY A 66 7.99 18.05 -14.37
CA GLY A 66 6.70 18.01 -15.05
C GLY A 66 5.57 17.57 -14.11
N ASP A 67 4.72 16.67 -14.57
CA ASP A 67 3.56 16.16 -13.82
C ASP A 67 3.90 14.99 -12.87
N VAL A 68 5.16 14.56 -12.81
CA VAL A 68 5.60 13.40 -12.02
C VAL A 68 6.61 13.82 -10.97
N ALA A 69 6.44 13.30 -9.76
CA ALA A 69 7.42 13.42 -8.69
C ALA A 69 7.82 12.06 -8.15
N CYS A 70 9.09 11.93 -7.81
CA CYS A 70 9.62 10.81 -7.06
C CYS A 70 9.88 11.25 -5.62
N MET A 71 9.52 10.40 -4.66
CA MET A 71 9.72 10.63 -3.24
C MET A 71 10.38 9.41 -2.61
N ALA A 72 11.22 9.62 -1.59
CA ALA A 72 11.88 8.55 -0.86
C ALA A 72 11.91 8.82 0.64
N ILE A 73 11.85 7.74 1.43
CA ILE A 73 12.18 7.75 2.86
C ILE A 73 13.56 7.11 2.99
N CYS A 74 14.49 7.87 3.56
CA CYS A 74 15.86 7.46 3.77
C CYS A 74 16.19 7.45 5.26
N SER A 75 17.17 6.66 5.66
CA SER A 75 17.82 6.80 6.97
C SER A 75 18.48 8.17 7.07
N HIS A 76 18.50 8.78 8.25
CA HIS A 76 19.20 10.06 8.50
C HIS A 76 20.69 10.06 8.11
N ARG A 77 21.30 8.88 7.94
CA ARG A 77 22.69 8.71 7.49
C ARG A 77 22.86 8.76 5.98
N CYS A 78 21.77 8.75 5.22
CA CYS A 78 21.81 8.80 3.76
C CYS A 78 22.26 10.20 3.31
N PRO A 79 23.35 10.31 2.52
CA PRO A 79 23.75 11.59 1.94
C PRO A 79 22.66 12.14 1.01
N ALA A 80 22.39 13.45 1.07
CA ALA A 80 21.36 14.07 0.25
C ALA A 80 21.61 13.84 -1.26
N ALA A 81 22.85 14.00 -1.73
CA ALA A 81 23.20 13.75 -3.13
C ALA A 81 22.89 12.31 -3.57
N MET A 82 23.05 11.31 -2.69
CA MET A 82 22.68 9.93 -2.99
C MET A 82 21.17 9.79 -3.12
N ALA A 83 20.40 10.41 -2.23
CA ALA A 83 18.94 10.39 -2.30
C ALA A 83 18.42 11.06 -3.58
N PHE A 84 18.94 12.23 -3.94
CA PHE A 84 18.52 12.94 -5.16
C PHE A 84 18.94 12.20 -6.44
N CYS A 85 20.16 11.65 -6.49
CA CYS A 85 20.60 10.82 -7.61
C CYS A 85 19.73 9.56 -7.78
N PHE A 86 19.32 8.94 -6.67
CA PHE A 86 18.35 7.85 -6.69
C PHE A 86 16.99 8.31 -7.27
N LEU A 87 16.45 9.43 -6.81
CA LEU A 87 15.16 9.96 -7.28
C LEU A 87 15.18 10.30 -8.77
N GLU A 88 16.27 10.89 -9.28
CA GLU A 88 16.45 11.16 -10.71
C GLU A 88 16.48 9.87 -11.53
N THR A 89 17.19 8.85 -11.04
CA THR A 89 17.26 7.54 -11.71
C THR A 89 15.86 6.91 -11.79
N VAL A 90 15.09 6.94 -10.70
CA VAL A 90 13.72 6.42 -10.68
C VAL A 90 12.81 7.22 -11.62
N TRP A 91 12.95 8.54 -11.66
CA TRP A 91 12.16 9.39 -12.56
C TRP A 91 12.45 9.10 -14.04
N TRP A 92 13.72 8.93 -14.39
CA TRP A 92 14.13 8.60 -15.76
C TRP A 92 13.58 7.25 -16.21
N GLU A 93 13.72 6.22 -15.37
CA GLU A 93 13.18 4.88 -15.65
C GLU A 93 11.65 4.90 -15.78
N PHE A 94 10.94 5.69 -14.96
CA PHE A 94 9.49 5.79 -15.00
C PHE A 94 9.00 6.46 -16.29
N THR A 95 9.60 7.60 -16.64
CA THR A 95 9.24 8.36 -17.85
C THR A 95 9.65 7.67 -19.14
N ALA A 96 10.68 6.81 -19.10
CA ALA A 96 11.03 5.93 -20.20
C ALA A 96 10.05 4.74 -20.35
N SER A 97 9.41 4.32 -19.27
CA SER A 97 8.50 3.15 -19.26
C SER A 97 7.04 3.51 -19.56
N PHE A 98 6.61 4.74 -19.24
CA PHE A 98 5.21 5.15 -19.33
C PHE A 98 5.02 6.51 -19.99
N ASP A 99 4.07 6.57 -20.92
CA ASP A 99 3.71 7.82 -21.60
C ASP A 99 3.04 8.82 -20.64
N ALA A 100 3.39 10.10 -20.80
CA ALA A 100 2.83 11.20 -20.02
C ALA A 100 1.29 11.24 -20.09
N THR A 101 0.68 10.94 -21.24
CA THR A 101 -0.78 10.89 -21.41
C THR A 101 -1.43 9.84 -20.51
N ARG A 102 -0.83 8.64 -20.41
CA ARG A 102 -1.34 7.56 -19.54
C ARG A 102 -1.25 7.96 -18.06
N VAL A 103 -0.16 8.61 -17.67
CA VAL A 103 0.04 9.13 -16.32
C VAL A 103 -0.97 10.24 -15.99
N GLY A 104 -1.24 11.14 -16.92
CA GLY A 104 -2.23 12.22 -16.77
C GLY A 104 -3.68 11.72 -16.65
N LEU A 105 -4.02 10.62 -17.34
CA LEU A 105 -5.37 10.03 -17.32
C LEU A 105 -5.60 9.05 -16.17
N ALA A 106 -4.55 8.64 -15.45
CA ALA A 106 -4.69 7.70 -14.34
C ALA A 106 -5.62 8.26 -13.24
N SER A 107 -6.57 7.45 -12.79
CA SER A 107 -7.53 7.81 -11.74
C SER A 107 -7.44 6.91 -10.51
N ARG A 108 -6.86 5.71 -10.66
CA ARG A 108 -6.72 4.73 -9.58
C ARG A 108 -5.37 4.88 -8.87
N PRO A 109 -5.34 4.82 -7.53
CA PRO A 109 -4.09 4.68 -6.79
C PRO A 109 -3.32 3.45 -7.26
N TYR A 110 -2.01 3.59 -7.43
CA TYR A 110 -1.10 2.56 -7.92
C TYR A 110 -1.53 2.01 -9.28
N ALA A 111 -1.81 2.89 -10.26
CA ALA A 111 -2.15 2.46 -11.61
C ALA A 111 -0.97 1.78 -12.37
N PHE A 112 0.26 1.89 -11.84
CA PHE A 112 1.50 1.41 -12.45
C PHE A 112 2.29 0.49 -11.48
N LEU A 113 1.61 -0.53 -10.94
CA LEU A 113 2.17 -1.47 -9.95
C LEU A 113 3.38 -2.25 -10.48
N GLU A 114 3.40 -2.52 -11.79
CA GLU A 114 4.47 -3.24 -12.47
C GLU A 114 5.85 -2.58 -12.30
N PHE A 115 5.87 -1.27 -12.05
CA PHE A 115 7.08 -0.50 -11.85
C PHE A 115 7.76 -0.72 -10.50
N ASP A 116 7.11 -1.38 -9.51
CA ASP A 116 7.74 -1.76 -8.23
C ASP A 116 9.05 -2.51 -8.46
N SER A 117 9.07 -3.45 -9.42
CA SER A 117 10.27 -4.23 -9.76
C SER A 117 11.47 -3.37 -10.15
N VAL A 118 11.24 -2.27 -10.89
CA VAL A 118 12.27 -1.32 -11.30
C VAL A 118 12.72 -0.49 -10.09
N ILE A 119 11.78 0.01 -9.28
CA ILE A 119 12.11 0.74 -8.04
C ILE A 119 12.99 -0.14 -7.13
N GLN A 120 12.64 -1.41 -6.95
CA GLN A 120 13.41 -2.35 -6.12
C GLN A 120 14.82 -2.57 -6.68
N LYS A 121 14.95 -2.74 -8.00
CA LYS A 121 16.26 -2.90 -8.67
C LYS A 121 17.15 -1.67 -8.47
N VAL A 122 16.62 -0.47 -8.70
CA VAL A 122 17.36 0.78 -8.50
C VAL A 122 17.71 0.97 -7.01
N LYS A 123 16.75 0.75 -6.11
CA LYS A 123 16.98 0.85 -4.66
C LYS A 123 18.05 -0.12 -4.18
N TRP A 124 18.05 -1.36 -4.66
CA TRP A 124 19.10 -2.34 -4.39
C TRP A 124 20.47 -1.84 -4.86
N HIS A 125 20.55 -1.32 -6.09
CA HIS A 125 21.78 -0.78 -6.65
C HIS A 125 22.37 0.32 -5.75
N PHE A 126 21.58 1.31 -5.33
CA PHE A 126 22.04 2.40 -4.46
C PHE A 126 22.36 1.97 -3.03
N ASN A 127 21.73 0.92 -2.51
CA ASN A 127 21.99 0.43 -1.14
C ASN A 127 23.18 -0.53 -1.04
N CYS A 128 23.51 -1.24 -2.12
CA CYS A 128 24.51 -2.32 -2.10
C CYS A 128 25.78 -2.00 -2.87
N VAL A 129 25.72 -1.11 -3.87
CA VAL A 129 26.90 -0.70 -4.62
C VAL A 129 27.65 0.39 -3.87
N SER A 130 28.98 0.30 -3.84
CA SER A 130 29.82 1.31 -3.21
C SER A 130 29.62 2.68 -3.88
N PRO A 131 29.46 3.78 -3.11
CA PRO A 131 29.42 5.13 -3.64
C PRO A 131 30.61 5.48 -4.55
N ALA A 132 31.75 4.80 -4.38
CA ALA A 132 32.93 4.96 -5.23
C ALA A 132 32.68 4.61 -6.70
N GLN A 133 31.76 3.68 -7.00
CA GLN A 133 31.39 3.33 -8.37
C GLN A 133 30.36 4.28 -8.99
N MET A 134 29.72 5.13 -8.18
CA MET A 134 28.72 6.13 -8.60
C MET A 134 29.28 7.56 -8.54
N LYS A 135 30.59 7.72 -8.32
CA LYS A 135 31.23 9.00 -8.04
C LYS A 135 30.86 10.10 -9.04
N SER A 136 30.91 9.82 -10.33
CA SER A 136 30.65 10.82 -11.37
C SER A 136 29.21 11.36 -11.34
N SER A 137 28.22 10.51 -11.10
CA SER A 137 26.82 10.95 -10.97
C SER A 137 26.58 11.64 -9.63
N LEU A 138 27.19 11.15 -8.56
CA LEU A 138 27.06 11.72 -7.22
C LEU A 138 27.70 13.11 -7.11
N GLU A 139 28.86 13.32 -7.74
CA GLU A 139 29.57 14.60 -7.78
C GLU A 139 28.76 15.66 -8.54
N LYS A 140 28.16 15.29 -9.68
CA LYS A 140 27.28 16.18 -10.45
C LYS A 140 26.06 16.63 -9.64
N VAL A 141 25.37 15.68 -9.01
CA VAL A 141 24.20 15.99 -8.17
C VAL A 141 24.63 16.80 -6.94
N GLN A 142 25.80 16.52 -6.35
CA GLN A 142 26.32 17.31 -5.24
C GLN A 142 26.58 18.75 -5.67
N GLU A 143 27.27 18.98 -6.79
CA GLU A 143 27.52 20.31 -7.34
C GLU A 143 26.21 21.06 -7.62
N GLU A 144 25.21 20.38 -8.20
CA GLU A 144 23.89 20.96 -8.43
C GLU A 144 23.20 21.35 -7.11
N LEU A 145 23.29 20.51 -6.07
CA LEU A 145 22.71 20.81 -4.75
C LEU A 145 23.43 21.95 -4.02
N GLU A 146 24.72 22.18 -4.26
CA GLU A 146 25.43 23.36 -3.76
C GLU A 146 24.96 24.64 -4.45
N LEU A 147 24.69 24.58 -5.76
CA LEU A 147 24.18 25.71 -6.54
C LEU A 147 22.69 26.00 -6.24
N GLN A 148 21.90 24.95 -6.04
CA GLN A 148 20.46 25.01 -5.80
C GLN A 148 20.08 24.06 -4.65
N PRO A 149 20.18 24.53 -3.39
CA PRO A 149 19.87 23.71 -2.25
C PRO A 149 18.38 23.31 -2.25
N PRO A 150 18.06 22.06 -1.86
CA PRO A 150 16.68 21.60 -1.80
C PRO A 150 15.92 22.37 -0.72
N ALA A 151 14.65 22.67 -0.98
CA ALA A 151 13.82 23.34 0.01
C ALA A 151 13.72 22.50 1.28
N VAL A 152 14.04 23.12 2.42
CA VAL A 152 13.95 22.48 3.73
C VAL A 152 12.53 22.68 4.25
N LEU A 153 11.79 21.59 4.39
CA LEU A 153 10.44 21.62 4.93
C LEU A 153 10.47 21.32 6.42
N THR A 154 9.80 22.16 7.21
CA THR A 154 9.67 21.94 8.66
C THR A 154 8.49 21.05 8.98
N LEU A 155 8.60 20.34 10.10
CA LEU A 155 7.57 19.43 10.61
C LEU A 155 6.24 20.15 10.87
N GLU A 156 6.29 21.43 11.20
CA GLU A 156 5.15 22.28 11.58
C GLU A 156 4.28 22.67 10.38
N ASP A 157 4.88 22.84 9.19
CA ASP A 157 4.16 23.09 7.94
C ASP A 157 3.27 21.90 7.53
N MET A 158 3.59 20.70 8.04
CA MET A 158 2.90 19.46 7.70
C MET A 158 1.64 19.25 8.54
N ASP A 159 1.69 19.58 9.83
CA ASP A 159 0.60 19.33 10.79
C ASP A 159 -0.41 20.50 10.89
N ALA A 160 0.03 21.75 10.67
CA ALA A 160 -0.84 22.94 10.79
C ALA A 160 -2.01 22.98 9.79
N ALA A 161 -1.95 22.23 8.68
CA ALA A 161 -3.01 22.18 7.67
C ALA A 161 -4.15 21.22 8.01
N ASN A 162 -3.98 20.28 8.95
CA ASN A 162 -5.08 19.42 9.39
C ASN A 162 -6.14 20.19 10.21
N GLY A 163 -5.79 21.36 10.76
CA GLY A 163 -6.71 22.21 11.52
C GLY A 163 -7.45 23.29 10.72
N VAL A 164 -6.96 23.67 9.53
CA VAL A 164 -7.41 24.89 8.82
C VAL A 164 -8.19 24.61 7.52
N MET A 165 -8.29 23.35 7.07
CA MET A 165 -9.04 23.01 5.85
C MET A 165 -10.44 22.43 6.11
N ASN A 166 -11.09 22.84 7.21
CA ASN A 166 -12.50 22.55 7.50
C ASN A 166 -13.46 23.68 7.07
N GLY A 167 -13.07 24.50 6.08
CA GLY A 167 -13.95 25.44 5.39
C GLY A 167 -14.49 24.80 4.10
N HIS A 168 -15.77 24.47 4.08
CA HIS A 168 -16.44 23.71 3.02
C HIS A 168 -16.20 24.18 1.58
N ALA A 169 -15.64 23.28 0.77
CA ALA A 169 -16.20 22.93 -0.55
C ALA A 169 -16.40 21.41 -0.56
N ARG A 170 -17.61 20.99 -0.16
CA ARG A 170 -18.04 19.60 -0.17
C ARG A 170 -18.30 19.19 -1.63
N VAL A 171 -17.24 18.91 -2.39
CA VAL A 171 -17.37 18.06 -3.57
C VAL A 171 -17.65 16.66 -3.03
N TYR A 172 -18.85 16.18 -3.33
CA TYR A 172 -19.31 14.83 -3.03
C TYR A 172 -18.42 13.85 -3.79
N SER A 173 -17.30 13.47 -3.19
CA SER A 173 -16.58 12.27 -3.58
C SER A 173 -17.16 11.17 -2.72
N GLU A 174 -17.92 10.26 -3.34
CA GLU A 174 -18.38 9.05 -2.68
C GLU A 174 -17.19 8.37 -1.98
N PRO A 175 -17.35 7.95 -0.72
CA PRO A 175 -16.33 7.15 -0.05
C PRO A 175 -16.16 5.86 -0.85
N ALA A 176 -14.96 5.63 -1.39
CA ALA A 176 -14.56 4.28 -1.76
C ALA A 176 -14.83 3.37 -0.54
N PRO A 177 -15.51 2.23 -0.69
CA PRO A 177 -15.95 1.44 0.43
C PRO A 177 -14.71 0.92 1.16
N ASN A 178 -14.43 1.54 2.30
CA ASN A 178 -13.64 0.91 3.32
C ASN A 178 -14.46 -0.30 3.73
N VAL A 179 -14.14 -1.48 3.19
CA VAL A 179 -14.63 -2.75 3.72
C VAL A 179 -13.95 -2.93 5.07
N ARG A 180 -14.46 -2.19 6.05
CA ARG A 180 -14.28 -2.43 7.46
C ARG A 180 -15.25 -3.55 7.74
N MET A 181 -14.73 -4.78 7.85
CA MET A 181 -15.54 -5.90 8.30
C MET A 181 -16.18 -5.47 9.63
N GLU A 182 -17.51 -5.42 9.65
CA GLU A 182 -18.23 -5.15 10.88
C GLU A 182 -17.79 -6.18 11.93
N PRO A 183 -17.63 -5.77 13.19
CA PRO A 183 -17.42 -6.74 14.25
C PRO A 183 -18.55 -7.76 14.21
N VAL A 184 -18.19 -9.05 14.17
CA VAL A 184 -19.15 -10.15 14.08
C VAL A 184 -20.18 -9.98 15.20
N THR A 185 -21.44 -9.79 14.82
CA THR A 185 -22.57 -9.66 15.73
C THR A 185 -22.61 -10.89 16.63
N ALA A 186 -23.03 -10.74 17.90
CA ALA A 186 -23.11 -11.88 18.84
C ALA A 186 -23.91 -13.07 18.29
N LEU A 187 -24.91 -12.79 17.44
CA LEU A 187 -25.68 -13.79 16.71
C LEU A 187 -24.85 -14.54 15.64
N GLY A 188 -23.92 -13.86 14.97
CA GLY A 188 -22.98 -14.46 14.02
C GLY A 188 -21.98 -15.38 14.71
N VAL A 189 -21.48 -14.99 15.89
CA VAL A 189 -20.61 -15.86 16.71
C VAL A 189 -21.39 -17.08 17.19
N LEU A 190 -22.64 -16.91 17.63
CA LEU A 190 -23.50 -18.04 18.04
C LEU A 190 -23.76 -18.99 16.87
N SER A 191 -24.05 -18.46 15.68
CA SER A 191 -24.27 -19.26 14.47
C SER A 191 -23.00 -20.03 14.06
N LEU A 192 -21.83 -19.39 14.13
CA LEU A 192 -20.55 -20.04 13.86
C LEU A 192 -20.28 -21.20 14.82
N VAL A 193 -20.50 -20.99 16.12
CA VAL A 193 -20.30 -22.01 17.16
C VAL A 193 -21.29 -23.18 16.96
N LEU A 194 -22.55 -22.90 16.68
CA LEU A 194 -23.57 -23.93 16.43
C LEU A 194 -23.27 -24.74 15.17
N ASN A 195 -22.79 -24.11 14.10
CA ASN A 195 -22.37 -24.80 12.88
C ASN A 195 -21.17 -25.73 13.13
N ILE A 196 -20.16 -25.27 13.89
CA ILE A 196 -19.01 -26.11 14.27
C ILE A 196 -19.46 -27.30 15.13
N MET A 197 -20.35 -27.07 16.09
CA MET A 197 -20.93 -28.14 16.92
C MET A 197 -21.73 -29.14 16.10
N CYS A 198 -22.55 -28.66 15.15
CA CYS A 198 -23.35 -29.52 14.28
C CYS A 198 -22.45 -30.37 13.36
N ALA A 199 -21.41 -29.76 12.78
CA ALA A 199 -20.41 -30.48 11.99
C ALA A 199 -19.68 -31.55 12.82
N ALA A 200 -19.29 -31.25 14.05
CA ALA A 200 -18.63 -32.22 14.94
C ALA A 200 -19.56 -33.39 15.32
N LEU A 201 -20.83 -33.12 15.64
CA LEU A 201 -21.81 -34.17 15.96
C LEU A 201 -22.14 -35.04 14.74
N ASN A 202 -22.24 -34.44 13.56
CA ASN A 202 -22.43 -35.18 12.32
C ASN A 202 -21.18 -36.01 11.99
N LEU A 203 -19.98 -35.50 12.24
CA LEU A 203 -18.73 -36.25 12.07
C LEU A 203 -18.65 -37.44 13.03
N VAL A 204 -18.98 -37.26 14.30
CA VAL A 204 -19.01 -38.36 15.29
C VAL A 204 -20.05 -39.42 14.91
N ARG A 205 -21.23 -39.02 14.43
CA ARG A 205 -22.22 -39.96 13.88
C ARG A 205 -21.72 -40.68 12.64
N GLY A 206 -21.02 -39.98 11.74
CA GLY A 206 -20.42 -40.54 10.54
C GLY A 206 -19.32 -41.55 10.85
N VAL A 207 -18.47 -41.27 11.86
CA VAL A 207 -17.43 -42.20 12.32
C VAL A 207 -18.04 -43.43 13.00
N HIS A 208 -19.09 -43.26 13.82
CA HIS A 208 -19.82 -44.39 14.41
C HIS A 208 -20.53 -45.25 13.35
N LEU A 209 -21.08 -44.63 12.30
CA LEU A 209 -21.65 -45.34 11.15
C LEU A 209 -20.57 -46.06 10.35
N ALA A 210 -19.41 -45.44 10.12
CA ALA A 210 -18.29 -46.05 9.42
C ALA A 210 -17.70 -47.25 10.18
N GLU A 211 -17.62 -47.18 11.51
CA GLU A 211 -17.25 -48.33 12.35
C GLU A 211 -18.28 -49.47 12.26
N HIS A 212 -19.57 -49.15 12.09
CA HIS A 212 -20.66 -50.13 11.97
C HIS A 212 -20.88 -50.64 10.53
N SER A 213 -20.39 -49.91 9.52
CA SER A 213 -20.49 -50.20 8.08
C SER A 213 -19.33 -51.06 7.54
N LEU A 214 -18.47 -51.61 8.39
CA LEU A 214 -17.59 -52.73 8.00
C LEU A 214 -18.40 -54.01 7.66
N GLN A 215 -19.74 -53.94 7.72
CA GLN A 215 -20.66 -54.96 7.27
C GLN A 215 -21.74 -54.31 6.39
N VAL A 216 -21.71 -54.61 5.09
CA VAL A 216 -22.72 -54.35 4.05
C VAL A 216 -22.60 -53.02 3.29
N ALA A 217 -21.95 -53.13 2.13
CA ALA A 217 -21.85 -52.11 1.10
C ALA A 217 -23.16 -52.03 0.27
N HIS A 218 -23.95 -50.96 0.47
CA HIS A 218 -24.73 -50.29 -0.60
C HIS A 218 -25.42 -48.97 -0.19
N GLU A 219 -25.21 -48.45 1.03
CA GLU A 219 -25.90 -47.24 1.56
C GLU A 219 -25.06 -45.94 1.55
N GLU A 220 -23.90 -45.92 0.92
CA GLU A 220 -22.96 -44.78 1.01
C GLU A 220 -23.45 -43.50 0.32
N ILE A 221 -24.28 -43.59 -0.72
CA ILE A 221 -24.70 -42.41 -1.48
C ILE A 221 -25.74 -41.58 -0.71
N GLY A 222 -26.65 -42.23 0.02
CA GLY A 222 -27.68 -41.54 0.81
C GLY A 222 -27.10 -40.77 1.98
N ASN A 223 -26.09 -41.35 2.64
CA ASN A 223 -25.40 -40.70 3.75
C ASN A 223 -24.54 -39.54 3.26
N ILE A 224 -23.77 -39.68 2.18
CA ILE A 224 -22.97 -38.56 1.63
C ILE A 224 -23.87 -37.36 1.25
N LEU A 225 -25.06 -37.62 0.68
CA LEU A 225 -26.02 -36.56 0.35
C LEU A 225 -26.55 -35.84 1.61
N ALA A 226 -26.82 -36.56 2.70
CA ALA A 226 -27.31 -35.98 3.95
C ALA A 226 -26.31 -35.01 4.60
N PHE A 227 -25.01 -35.13 4.31
CA PHE A 227 -23.98 -34.20 4.78
C PHE A 227 -23.80 -32.98 3.87
N LEU A 228 -23.96 -33.14 2.56
CA LEU A 228 -23.76 -32.05 1.58
C LEU A 228 -24.94 -31.08 1.52
N ILE A 229 -26.17 -31.55 1.71
CA ILE A 229 -27.37 -30.72 1.60
C ILE A 229 -27.39 -29.59 2.67
N PRO A 230 -27.14 -29.86 3.96
CA PRO A 230 -27.09 -28.79 4.97
C PRO A 230 -25.92 -27.83 4.74
N PHE A 231 -24.76 -28.34 4.30
CA PHE A 231 -23.58 -27.54 4.03
C PHE A 231 -23.80 -26.54 2.88
N VAL A 232 -24.43 -26.99 1.79
CA VAL A 232 -24.77 -26.15 0.65
C VAL A 232 -25.86 -25.14 1.03
N ALA A 233 -26.87 -25.55 1.79
CA ALA A 233 -27.91 -24.64 2.30
C ALA A 233 -27.32 -23.50 3.18
N CYS A 234 -26.33 -23.80 4.03
CA CYS A 234 -25.64 -22.79 4.84
C CYS A 234 -24.85 -21.78 4.00
N ILE A 235 -24.23 -22.20 2.90
CA ILE A 235 -23.51 -21.27 1.99
C ILE A 235 -24.49 -20.32 1.28
N PHE A 236 -25.64 -20.83 0.83
CA PHE A 236 -26.65 -19.99 0.17
C PHE A 236 -27.34 -19.01 1.14
N GLN A 237 -27.52 -19.37 2.41
CA GLN A 237 -28.11 -18.48 3.41
C GLN A 237 -27.22 -17.28 3.76
N VAL A 238 -25.89 -17.43 3.64
CA VAL A 238 -24.92 -16.33 3.78
C VAL A 238 -24.90 -15.43 2.53
N GLY A 239 -25.23 -15.96 1.35
CA GLY A 239 -25.31 -15.20 0.10
C GLY A 239 -26.52 -14.27 -0.01
N GLU A 240 -27.70 -14.69 0.47
CA GLU A 240 -28.94 -13.92 0.36
C GLU A 240 -29.00 -12.70 1.29
N THR A 241 -28.30 -12.71 2.43
CA THR A 241 -28.18 -11.52 3.29
C THR A 241 -27.33 -10.39 2.69
N GLY A 242 -26.68 -10.62 1.56
CA GLY A 242 -25.89 -9.61 0.84
C GLY A 242 -26.63 -8.84 -0.27
N SER A 243 -27.88 -9.22 -0.60
CA SER A 243 -28.62 -8.63 -1.73
C SER A 243 -29.92 -7.92 -1.31
N GLY A 244 -29.93 -7.28 -0.15
CA GLY A 244 -31.08 -6.57 0.40
C GLY A 244 -30.81 -5.09 0.69
N CYS A 245 -30.22 -4.34 -0.24
CA CYS A 245 -30.13 -2.86 -0.18
C CYS A 245 -30.04 -2.26 -1.60
N VAL A 246 -31.06 -2.48 -2.44
CA VAL A 246 -31.42 -1.53 -3.50
C VAL A 246 -32.94 -1.36 -3.44
N GLY A 247 -33.35 -0.23 -2.87
CA GLY A 247 -34.72 0.22 -2.68
C GLY A 247 -34.68 1.56 -1.97
#